data_AF-A0A2E1KPZ8-F1
#
_entry.id   AF-A0A2E1KPZ8-F1
#
_cell.length_a   1.000
_cell.length_b   1.000
_cell.length_c   1.000
_cell.angle_alpha   90.00
_cell.angle_beta   90.00
_cell.angle_gamma   90.00
#
_symmetry.space_group_name_H-M   'P 1'
#
loop_
_entity.id
_entity.type
_entity.pdbx_description
1 polymer ?
#
loop_
_entity_poly.entity_id
_entity_poly.type
_entity_poly.pdbx_seq_one_letter_code
_entity_poly.pdbx_strand_id
1 'polypeptide(L)'
;MPFQLRSTARRALLAGGCLLALGAVVHSAPPGNRGTIVGQLRSAGPDKEAGKEAGKANLARKVVALHRASGNTFPGTIDPQTGAFSIGQLPLKGIYDCRIDFASGRLLEGINLNVPPSDYVEEQPLSEEDLETIKTKVRRMNKFEDVVEIKNISGNIQHAAILLNKLRTRPFFDSKPGEVIWRSELWHFERPEETWVKVQDELFVVLYRQRMQRTAYQAKSVTFDAALGGIRLTREAPQRDLGRVRLPLQKPGIHFRSAPQPAPLRTSSVSTDN
;
A
#
# COMPACT_ATOMS: atom_id res chain seq x y z
N MET A 1 60.70 -10.84 -35.58
CA MET A 1 61.30 -12.19 -35.47
C MET A 1 60.40 -13.04 -34.59
N PRO A 2 60.00 -14.23 -35.05
CA PRO A 2 58.99 -15.07 -34.41
C PRO A 2 59.63 -16.08 -33.45
N PHE A 3 58.92 -16.48 -32.40
CA PHE A 3 59.18 -17.74 -31.70
C PHE A 3 57.88 -18.53 -31.60
N GLN A 4 57.80 -19.58 -32.42
CA GLN A 4 56.91 -20.73 -32.22
C GLN A 4 57.69 -21.82 -31.48
N LEU A 5 57.03 -22.54 -30.57
CA LEU A 5 57.19 -23.98 -30.29
C LEU A 5 56.10 -24.35 -29.25
N ARG A 6 54.96 -24.91 -29.68
CA ARG A 6 54.62 -26.34 -29.83
C ARG A 6 54.54 -27.13 -28.52
N SER A 7 53.30 -27.60 -28.27
CA SER A 7 52.92 -28.98 -27.96
C SER A 7 53.28 -29.58 -26.60
N THR A 8 52.25 -29.93 -25.80
CA THR A 8 51.87 -31.36 -25.64
C THR A 8 50.54 -31.49 -24.89
N ALA A 9 49.68 -32.37 -25.41
CA ALA A 9 48.42 -32.75 -24.84
C ALA A 9 48.58 -33.83 -23.75
N ARG A 10 47.76 -33.79 -22.71
CA ARG A 10 47.28 -35.00 -22.01
C ARG A 10 45.83 -34.83 -21.57
N ARG A 11 44.99 -35.75 -22.06
CA ARG A 11 43.65 -36.05 -21.55
C ARG A 11 43.79 -36.78 -20.20
N ALA A 12 42.91 -36.46 -19.25
CA ALA A 12 42.37 -37.44 -18.31
C ALA A 12 40.97 -36.99 -17.87
N LEU A 13 39.99 -37.87 -18.10
CA LEU A 13 38.64 -37.82 -17.54
C LEU A 13 38.71 -37.87 -16.01
N LEU A 14 37.82 -37.13 -15.34
CA LEU A 14 37.23 -37.57 -14.09
C LEU A 14 35.80 -37.04 -13.99
N ALA A 15 34.87 -37.99 -14.00
CA ALA A 15 33.47 -37.79 -13.68
C ALA A 15 33.33 -37.48 -12.18
N GLY A 16 32.45 -36.55 -11.84
CA GLY A 16 32.17 -36.20 -10.45
C GLY A 16 30.90 -35.37 -10.30
N GLY A 17 29.82 -36.06 -9.93
CA GLY A 17 28.57 -35.58 -9.31
C GLY A 17 28.21 -34.10 -9.37
N CYS A 18 27.23 -33.77 -10.20
CA CYS A 18 26.48 -32.52 -10.10
C CYS A 18 25.47 -32.66 -8.92
N LEU A 19 25.88 -32.24 -7.73
CA LEU A 19 24.99 -32.12 -6.58
C LEU A 19 24.13 -30.86 -6.77
N LEU A 20 22.85 -31.06 -7.10
CA LEU A 20 21.83 -30.01 -7.06
C LEU A 20 21.56 -29.64 -5.59
N ALA A 21 22.27 -28.63 -5.09
CA ALA A 21 21.91 -27.98 -3.84
C ALA A 21 20.71 -27.05 -4.09
N LEU A 22 19.51 -27.54 -3.76
CA LEU A 22 18.35 -26.69 -3.51
C LEU A 22 18.65 -25.83 -2.27
N GLY A 23 19.23 -24.66 -2.51
CA GLY A 23 19.37 -23.62 -1.49
C GLY A 23 18.00 -23.09 -1.11
N ALA A 24 17.39 -23.67 -0.07
CA ALA A 24 16.32 -23.01 0.65
C ALA A 24 16.91 -21.71 1.25
N VAL A 25 16.44 -20.56 0.76
CA VAL A 25 16.77 -19.26 1.35
C VAL A 25 16.06 -19.18 2.70
N VAL A 26 16.67 -19.75 3.73
CA VAL A 26 16.27 -19.53 5.11
C VAL A 26 16.64 -18.09 5.44
N HIS A 27 15.67 -17.19 5.37
CA HIS A 27 15.82 -15.84 5.92
C HIS A 27 15.89 -16.00 7.45
N SER A 28 17.11 -16.16 7.98
CA SER A 28 17.34 -16.04 9.41
C SER A 28 16.92 -14.64 9.85
N ALA A 29 15.92 -14.54 10.71
CA ALA A 29 15.52 -13.27 11.31
C ALA A 29 16.77 -12.61 11.95
N PRO A 30 17.05 -11.32 11.68
CA PRO A 30 18.23 -10.68 12.22
C PRO A 30 18.14 -10.63 13.75
N PRO A 31 19.21 -11.01 14.49
CA PRO A 31 19.26 -10.85 15.94
C PRO A 31 19.27 -9.35 16.27
N GLY A 32 18.12 -8.81 16.71
CA GLY A 32 18.00 -7.40 17.10
C GLY A 32 16.54 -6.97 17.31
N ASN A 33 16.33 -5.85 18.01
CA ASN A 33 15.02 -5.19 18.17
C ASN A 33 14.56 -4.51 16.84
N ARG A 34 14.80 -5.16 15.70
CA ARG A 34 14.55 -4.62 14.37
C ARG A 34 13.86 -5.65 13.50
N GLY A 35 12.99 -5.18 12.63
CA GLY A 35 12.22 -5.98 11.71
C GLY A 35 12.47 -5.62 10.25
N THR A 36 11.81 -6.37 9.38
CA THR A 36 11.96 -6.28 7.92
C THR A 36 10.61 -6.43 7.25
N ILE A 37 10.36 -5.63 6.23
CA ILE A 37 9.22 -5.80 5.31
C ILE A 37 9.77 -6.29 3.98
N VAL A 38 9.22 -7.38 3.45
CA VAL A 38 9.59 -7.96 2.15
C VAL A 38 8.37 -8.07 1.25
N GLY A 39 8.60 -8.19 -0.06
CA GLY A 39 7.55 -8.48 -1.02
C GLY A 39 8.09 -8.60 -2.45
N GLN A 40 7.18 -8.90 -3.37
CA GLN A 40 7.49 -9.08 -4.78
C GLN A 40 6.57 -8.24 -5.66
N LEU A 41 7.13 -7.29 -6.40
CA LEU A 41 6.39 -6.59 -7.45
C LEU A 41 6.03 -7.56 -8.58
N ARG A 42 4.75 -7.64 -8.93
CA ARG A 42 4.29 -8.32 -10.14
C ARG A 42 3.34 -7.45 -10.94
N SER A 43 3.48 -7.51 -12.27
CA SER A 43 2.42 -7.10 -13.18
C SER A 43 1.14 -7.84 -12.81
N ALA A 44 0.01 -7.13 -12.73
CA ALA A 44 -1.27 -7.78 -12.57
C ALA A 44 -1.42 -8.86 -13.66
N GLY A 45 -1.89 -10.05 -13.28
CA GLY A 45 -2.42 -11.02 -14.24
C GLY A 45 -3.61 -10.41 -15.00
N PRO A 46 -4.19 -11.15 -15.97
CA PRO A 46 -4.92 -10.56 -17.09
C PRO A 46 -6.27 -9.96 -16.66
N ASP A 47 -6.26 -8.70 -16.21
CA ASP A 47 -7.36 -7.81 -16.52
C ASP A 47 -7.31 -7.66 -18.05
N LYS A 48 -8.32 -8.21 -18.75
CA LYS A 48 -8.39 -8.32 -20.23
C LYS A 48 -8.44 -6.98 -20.98
N GLU A 49 -8.10 -5.87 -20.33
CA GLU A 49 -8.03 -4.52 -20.92
C GLU A 49 -6.63 -3.92 -20.77
N ALA A 50 -5.60 -4.62 -21.24
CA ALA A 50 -4.33 -4.01 -21.64
C ALA A 50 -3.52 -5.04 -22.43
N GLY A 51 -3.71 -5.04 -23.75
CA GLY A 51 -2.80 -5.75 -24.64
C GLY A 51 -1.37 -5.24 -24.46
N LYS A 52 -0.44 -6.19 -24.28
CA LYS A 52 1.03 -6.03 -24.36
C LYS A 52 1.66 -4.99 -23.42
N GLU A 53 1.95 -5.40 -22.19
CA GLU A 53 3.24 -5.13 -21.51
C GLU A 53 3.41 -6.00 -20.25
N ALA A 54 3.35 -7.32 -20.44
CA ALA A 54 3.90 -8.26 -19.45
C ALA A 54 5.42 -8.27 -19.62
N GLY A 55 6.12 -7.38 -18.91
CA GLY A 55 7.58 -7.44 -18.91
C GLY A 55 8.26 -6.14 -18.56
N LYS A 56 8.27 -5.80 -17.26
CA LYS A 56 9.47 -5.40 -16.51
C LYS A 56 9.07 -4.83 -15.14
N ALA A 57 9.43 -5.52 -14.07
CA ALA A 57 9.55 -4.94 -12.73
C ALA A 57 10.57 -3.78 -12.67
N ASN A 58 11.31 -3.58 -13.78
CA ASN A 58 12.32 -2.56 -14.07
C ASN A 58 11.83 -1.09 -14.07
N LEU A 59 10.68 -0.80 -13.44
CA LEU A 59 10.13 0.55 -13.34
C LEU A 59 10.12 1.08 -11.90
N ALA A 60 10.18 0.24 -10.86
CA ALA A 60 10.26 0.75 -9.50
C ALA A 60 11.67 1.30 -9.23
N ARG A 61 11.75 2.56 -8.80
CA ARG A 61 13.02 3.25 -8.51
C ARG A 61 13.35 3.23 -7.03
N LYS A 62 12.33 3.24 -6.18
CA LYS A 62 12.49 3.43 -4.75
C LYS A 62 11.37 2.72 -4.02
N VAL A 63 11.74 2.06 -2.92
CA VAL A 63 10.81 1.49 -1.95
C VAL A 63 11.19 2.02 -0.57
N VAL A 64 10.19 2.42 0.21
CA VAL A 64 10.39 2.88 1.59
C VAL A 64 9.29 2.35 2.50
N ALA A 65 9.63 2.14 3.76
CA ALA A 65 8.64 2.12 4.83
C ALA A 65 8.50 3.53 5.40
N LEU A 66 7.27 4.01 5.56
CA LEU A 66 6.94 5.28 6.18
C LEU A 66 6.34 5.04 7.56
N HIS A 67 7.01 5.52 8.60
CA HIS A 67 6.48 5.51 9.97
C HIS A 67 5.59 6.74 10.17
N ARG A 68 4.26 6.56 10.06
CA ARG A 68 3.31 7.68 10.00
C ARG A 68 3.36 8.60 11.21
N ALA A 69 3.50 8.05 12.42
CA ALA A 69 3.51 8.84 13.64
C ALA A 69 4.68 9.83 13.73
N SER A 70 5.85 9.48 13.15
CA SER A 70 7.02 10.36 13.17
C SER A 70 7.36 10.99 11.82
N GLY A 71 6.72 10.55 10.73
CA GLY A 71 7.07 10.94 9.36
C GLY A 71 8.40 10.34 8.86
N ASN A 72 9.10 9.53 9.65
CA ASN A 72 10.38 8.96 9.26
C ASN A 72 10.21 7.97 8.11
N THR A 73 11.17 7.98 7.18
CA THR A 73 11.21 7.01 6.08
C THR A 73 12.43 6.11 6.20
N PHE A 74 12.25 4.84 5.88
CA PHE A 74 13.28 3.82 5.92
C PHE A 74 13.45 3.27 4.50
N PRO A 75 14.59 3.52 3.84
CA PRO A 75 14.81 3.04 2.48
C PRO A 75 14.97 1.53 2.46
N GLY A 76 14.40 0.89 1.44
CA GLY A 76 14.66 -0.49 1.10
C GLY A 76 15.39 -0.64 -0.22
N THR A 77 15.69 -1.89 -0.57
CA THR A 77 16.31 -2.29 -1.84
C THR A 77 15.28 -2.99 -2.72
N ILE A 78 15.41 -2.82 -4.04
CA ILE A 78 14.61 -3.53 -5.04
C ILE A 78 15.56 -4.23 -6.00
N ASP A 79 15.33 -5.52 -6.23
CA ASP A 79 15.94 -6.24 -7.34
C ASP A 79 15.21 -5.89 -8.65
N PRO A 80 15.86 -5.23 -9.61
CA PRO A 80 15.21 -4.81 -10.85
C PRO A 80 14.84 -5.97 -11.78
N GLN A 81 15.49 -7.14 -11.63
CA GLN A 81 15.22 -8.31 -12.46
C GLN A 81 13.96 -9.03 -12.01
N THR A 82 13.88 -9.33 -10.71
CA THR A 82 12.75 -10.07 -10.16
C THR A 82 11.60 -9.16 -9.77
N GLY A 83 11.90 -7.95 -9.27
CA GLY A 83 10.96 -7.08 -8.57
C GLY A 83 10.85 -7.37 -7.07
N ALA A 84 11.73 -8.23 -6.53
CA ALA A 84 11.77 -8.51 -5.10
C ALA A 84 12.24 -7.26 -4.36
N PHE A 85 11.68 -6.96 -3.21
CA PHE A 85 12.13 -5.86 -2.39
C PHE A 85 12.20 -6.23 -0.92
N SER A 86 13.05 -5.49 -0.20
CA SER A 86 13.23 -5.63 1.25
C SER A 86 13.51 -4.26 1.86
N ILE A 87 12.84 -3.97 2.97
CA ILE A 87 13.05 -2.79 3.81
C ILE A 87 13.40 -3.30 5.21
N GLY A 88 14.68 -3.24 5.58
CA GLY A 88 15.16 -3.74 6.86
C GLY A 88 15.34 -2.65 7.92
N GLN A 89 15.84 -3.08 9.08
CA GLN A 89 16.24 -2.21 10.19
C GLN A 89 15.10 -1.38 10.79
N LEU A 90 13.86 -1.88 10.70
CA LEU A 90 12.66 -1.19 11.15
C LEU A 90 12.43 -1.39 12.65
N PRO A 91 12.22 -0.35 13.46
CA PRO A 91 11.82 -0.52 14.85
C PRO A 91 10.54 -1.37 15.04
N LEU A 92 10.59 -2.35 15.96
CA LEU A 92 9.48 -3.29 16.25
C LEU A 92 8.30 -2.71 17.06
N LYS A 93 8.20 -1.39 17.19
CA LYS A 93 7.05 -0.72 17.81
C LYS A 93 6.35 0.23 16.84
N GLY A 94 6.82 0.28 15.60
CA GLY A 94 6.29 1.16 14.58
C GLY A 94 5.12 0.55 13.82
N ILE A 95 4.26 1.44 13.32
CA ILE A 95 3.27 1.13 12.29
C ILE A 95 3.78 1.76 11.00
N TYR A 96 3.92 0.95 9.96
CA TYR A 96 4.54 1.35 8.71
C TYR A 96 3.57 1.25 7.54
N ASP A 97 3.69 2.19 6.61
CA ASP A 97 3.11 2.08 5.28
C ASP A 97 4.23 1.88 4.26
N CYS A 98 4.09 0.91 3.36
CA CYS A 98 5.03 0.68 2.27
C CYS A 98 4.71 1.61 1.10
N ARG A 99 5.71 2.33 0.60
CA ARG A 99 5.59 3.24 -0.53
C ARG A 99 6.62 2.88 -1.61
N ILE A 100 6.16 2.83 -2.86
CA ILE A 100 6.97 2.47 -4.02
C ILE A 100 6.82 3.55 -5.09
N ASP A 101 7.92 4.24 -5.40
CA ASP A 101 7.98 5.23 -6.46
C ASP A 101 8.46 4.57 -7.78
N PHE A 102 7.79 4.89 -8.88
CA PHE A 102 8.10 4.36 -10.21
C PHE A 102 8.72 5.42 -11.12
N ALA A 103 9.54 4.98 -12.07
CA ALA A 103 10.25 5.82 -13.03
C ALA A 103 9.33 6.70 -13.89
N SER A 104 8.11 6.24 -14.13
CA SER A 104 7.08 6.97 -14.88
C SER A 104 6.38 8.06 -14.06
N GLY A 105 6.84 8.35 -12.83
CA GLY A 105 6.15 9.27 -11.91
C GLY A 105 4.90 8.67 -11.23
N ARG A 106 4.63 7.38 -11.45
CA ARG A 106 3.56 6.66 -10.75
C ARG A 106 3.98 6.35 -9.32
N LEU A 107 2.98 6.31 -8.44
CA LEU A 107 3.16 6.04 -7.02
C LEU A 107 2.21 4.94 -6.56
N LEU A 108 2.73 3.98 -5.81
CA LEU A 108 1.96 3.04 -5.01
C LEU A 108 2.25 3.30 -3.53
N GLU A 109 1.23 3.56 -2.73
CA GLU A 109 1.39 3.92 -1.32
C GLU A 109 0.41 3.15 -0.44
N GLY A 110 0.94 2.52 0.60
CA GLY A 110 0.17 1.91 1.67
C GLY A 110 -0.59 2.94 2.48
N ILE A 111 -1.80 2.58 2.89
CA ILE A 111 -2.57 3.35 3.86
C ILE A 111 -3.14 2.45 4.95
N ASN A 112 -3.03 2.89 6.19
CA ASN A 112 -3.62 2.18 7.31
C ASN A 112 -5.11 2.52 7.41
N LEU A 113 -5.99 1.58 7.05
CA LEU A 113 -7.43 1.68 7.25
C LEU A 113 -7.92 0.86 8.45
N ASN A 114 -7.02 0.33 9.28
CA ASN A 114 -7.41 -0.43 10.45
C ASN A 114 -8.09 0.49 11.46
N VAL A 115 -9.21 0.03 11.99
CA VAL A 115 -9.95 0.67 13.08
C VAL A 115 -9.79 -0.15 14.37
N PRO A 116 -10.03 0.44 15.55
CA PRO A 116 -10.13 -0.32 16.79
C PRO A 116 -11.22 -1.40 16.72
N PRO A 117 -11.10 -2.51 17.48
CA PRO A 117 -12.20 -3.44 17.71
C PRO A 117 -13.40 -2.71 18.32
N SER A 118 -14.59 -3.21 18.04
CA SER A 118 -15.81 -2.70 18.66
C SER A 118 -15.95 -3.21 20.10
N ASP A 119 -16.58 -2.40 20.96
CA ASP A 119 -16.97 -2.74 22.33
C ASP A 119 -18.24 -3.61 22.39
N TYR A 120 -18.97 -3.76 21.28
CA TYR A 120 -20.09 -4.69 21.18
C TYR A 120 -19.62 -6.14 21.28
N VAL A 121 -20.48 -6.99 21.84
CA VAL A 121 -20.22 -8.44 22.01
C VAL A 121 -19.91 -9.12 20.68
N GLU A 122 -20.60 -8.72 19.61
CA GLU A 122 -20.40 -9.23 18.27
C GLU A 122 -19.93 -8.12 17.33
N GLU A 123 -18.74 -8.32 16.76
CA GLU A 123 -18.17 -7.45 15.75
C GLU A 123 -19.00 -7.54 14.46
N GLN A 124 -19.58 -6.41 14.05
CA GLN A 124 -20.34 -6.30 12.81
C GLN A 124 -19.69 -5.31 11.85
N PRO A 125 -19.76 -5.54 10.53
CA PRO A 125 -19.34 -4.54 9.56
C PRO A 125 -20.27 -3.30 9.61
N LEU A 126 -19.82 -2.21 8.98
CA LEU A 126 -20.67 -1.03 8.76
C LEU A 126 -21.95 -1.41 8.00
N SER A 127 -23.10 -0.94 8.48
CA SER A 127 -24.37 -1.05 7.76
C SER A 127 -24.44 -0.07 6.59
N GLU A 128 -25.35 -0.30 5.64
CA GLU A 128 -25.59 0.65 4.54
C GLU A 128 -26.07 2.03 5.03
N GLU A 129 -26.87 2.04 6.11
CA GLU A 129 -27.33 3.26 6.76
C GLU A 129 -26.17 4.05 7.39
N ASP A 130 -25.26 3.36 8.07
CA ASP A 130 -24.06 3.97 8.63
C ASP A 130 -23.19 4.59 7.52
N LEU A 131 -23.02 3.89 6.40
CA LEU A 131 -22.27 4.38 5.26
C LEU A 131 -22.87 5.68 4.69
N GLU A 132 -24.19 5.75 4.51
CA GLU A 132 -24.85 6.97 4.00
C GLU A 132 -24.79 8.13 5.02
N THR A 133 -24.93 7.81 6.31
CA THR A 133 -24.78 8.79 7.39
C THR A 133 -23.37 9.39 7.42
N ILE A 134 -22.34 8.54 7.35
CA ILE A 134 -20.93 8.97 7.30
C ILE A 134 -20.68 9.80 6.03
N LYS A 135 -21.10 9.34 4.85
CA LYS A 135 -20.95 10.10 3.58
C LYS A 135 -21.56 11.50 3.68
N THR A 136 -22.74 11.60 4.28
CA THR A 136 -23.44 12.88 4.47
C THR A 136 -22.67 13.80 5.42
N LYS A 137 -22.19 13.26 6.56
CA LYS A 137 -21.39 14.03 7.53
C LYS A 137 -20.08 14.53 6.91
N VAL A 138 -19.33 13.67 6.23
CA VAL A 138 -18.08 14.03 5.53
C VAL A 138 -18.29 15.22 4.60
N ARG A 139 -19.34 15.16 3.75
CA ARG A 139 -19.66 16.25 2.81
C ARG A 139 -20.03 17.55 3.52
N ARG A 140 -20.82 17.49 4.61
CA ARG A 140 -21.25 18.67 5.38
C ARG A 140 -20.09 19.34 6.14
N MET A 141 -19.15 18.55 6.64
CA MET A 141 -17.99 19.02 7.39
C MET A 141 -16.94 19.71 6.50
N ASN A 142 -16.91 19.38 5.22
CA ASN A 142 -16.01 20.04 4.29
C ASN A 142 -16.49 21.46 3.94
N LYS A 143 -15.66 22.47 4.22
CA LYS A 143 -16.00 23.89 3.97
C LYS A 143 -15.13 24.58 2.92
N PHE A 144 -13.87 24.15 2.76
CA PHE A 144 -12.89 24.88 1.97
C PHE A 144 -12.79 24.35 0.52
N GLU A 145 -12.59 23.05 0.38
CA GLU A 145 -12.47 22.38 -0.92
C GLU A 145 -13.83 22.32 -1.63
N ASP A 146 -13.86 22.57 -2.95
CA ASP A 146 -15.10 22.49 -3.76
C ASP A 146 -15.35 21.10 -4.34
N VAL A 147 -14.36 20.21 -4.30
CA VAL A 147 -14.48 18.81 -4.67
C VAL A 147 -14.08 17.92 -3.51
N VAL A 148 -14.95 16.98 -3.14
CA VAL A 148 -14.69 15.95 -2.14
C VAL A 148 -15.11 14.60 -2.70
N GLU A 149 -14.12 13.74 -2.92
CA GLU A 149 -14.30 12.37 -3.36
C GLU A 149 -14.01 11.44 -2.19
N ILE A 150 -15.00 10.64 -1.80
CA ILE A 150 -14.82 9.56 -0.83
C ILE A 150 -14.30 8.35 -1.62
N LYS A 151 -13.03 8.00 -1.43
CA LYS A 151 -12.38 6.90 -2.16
C LYS A 151 -12.67 5.56 -1.53
N ASN A 152 -12.79 5.51 -0.20
CA ASN A 152 -13.17 4.33 0.54
C ASN A 152 -13.72 4.69 1.92
N ILE A 153 -14.60 3.83 2.44
CA ILE A 153 -14.99 3.76 3.84
C ILE A 153 -14.80 2.31 4.26
N SER A 154 -14.09 2.09 5.35
CA SER A 154 -13.86 0.77 5.95
C SER A 154 -13.98 0.89 7.46
N GLY A 155 -14.46 -0.16 8.12
CA GLY A 155 -14.68 -0.13 9.54
C GLY A 155 -15.63 -1.21 10.01
N ASN A 156 -16.11 -1.03 11.23
CA ASN A 156 -17.06 -1.88 11.92
C ASN A 156 -18.24 -1.05 12.46
N ILE A 157 -19.09 -1.67 13.25
CA ILE A 157 -20.30 -1.07 13.83
C ILE A 157 -20.04 0.18 14.70
N GLN A 158 -18.82 0.35 15.22
CA GLN A 158 -18.48 1.44 16.13
C GLN A 158 -17.44 2.41 15.56
N HIS A 159 -16.58 1.99 14.65
CA HIS A 159 -15.45 2.76 14.16
C HIS A 159 -15.35 2.70 12.63
N ALA A 160 -14.98 3.83 12.01
CA ALA A 160 -14.76 3.90 10.57
C ALA A 160 -13.51 4.72 10.22
N ALA A 161 -12.73 4.23 9.25
CA ALA A 161 -11.66 4.92 8.57
C ALA A 161 -12.10 5.28 7.15
N ILE A 162 -11.91 6.54 6.76
CA ILE A 162 -12.38 7.07 5.47
C ILE A 162 -11.21 7.70 4.72
N LEU A 163 -10.94 7.21 3.52
CA LEU A 163 -9.99 7.83 2.59
C LEU A 163 -10.69 8.88 1.76
N LEU A 164 -10.21 10.12 1.87
CA LEU A 164 -10.71 11.27 1.13
C LEU A 164 -9.68 11.76 0.10
N ASN A 165 -10.18 12.17 -1.06
CA ASN A 165 -9.48 12.97 -2.04
C ASN A 165 -10.22 14.29 -2.20
N LYS A 166 -9.54 15.42 -1.93
CA LYS A 166 -10.16 16.73 -1.87
C LYS A 166 -9.42 17.73 -2.75
N LEU A 167 -10.17 18.60 -3.44
CA LEU A 167 -9.60 19.66 -4.26
C LEU A 167 -10.27 21.00 -4.02
N ARG A 168 -9.45 22.04 -3.89
CA ARG A 168 -9.86 23.41 -4.18
C ARG A 168 -9.48 23.73 -5.62
N THR A 169 -10.46 23.86 -6.50
CA THR A 169 -10.26 24.16 -7.93
C THR A 169 -10.67 25.58 -8.31
N ARG A 170 -11.49 26.24 -7.48
CA ARG A 170 -11.87 27.64 -7.61
C ARG A 170 -10.77 28.56 -7.04
N PRO A 171 -10.65 29.80 -7.52
CA PRO A 171 -9.73 30.78 -6.94
C PRO A 171 -9.86 30.89 -5.41
N PHE A 172 -8.72 31.14 -4.77
CA PHE A 172 -8.60 31.34 -3.33
C PHE A 172 -7.58 32.46 -3.07
N PHE A 173 -7.51 32.94 -1.83
CA PHE A 173 -6.56 33.99 -1.45
C PHE A 173 -5.13 33.60 -1.87
N ASP A 174 -4.42 34.52 -2.51
CA ASP A 174 -3.09 34.32 -3.10
C ASP A 174 -2.96 33.24 -4.19
N SER A 175 -4.05 32.69 -4.74
CA SER A 175 -3.95 31.72 -5.84
C SER A 175 -3.52 32.37 -7.16
N LYS A 176 -2.66 31.69 -7.93
CA LYS A 176 -2.41 32.03 -9.33
C LYS A 176 -3.46 31.38 -10.24
N PRO A 177 -3.75 31.96 -11.42
CA PRO A 177 -4.64 31.31 -12.39
C PRO A 177 -4.20 29.87 -12.67
N GLY A 178 -5.16 28.95 -12.64
CA GLY A 178 -4.93 27.52 -12.89
C GLY A 178 -4.41 26.72 -11.69
N GLU A 179 -4.12 27.34 -10.55
CA GLU A 179 -3.71 26.60 -9.35
C GLU A 179 -4.86 25.86 -8.68
N VAL A 180 -4.50 24.72 -8.09
CA VAL A 180 -5.35 23.90 -7.26
C VAL A 180 -4.64 23.58 -5.95
N ILE A 181 -5.43 23.38 -4.88
CA ILE A 181 -4.94 22.73 -3.66
C ILE A 181 -5.48 21.31 -3.67
N TRP A 182 -4.58 20.35 -3.65
CA TRP A 182 -4.90 18.94 -3.50
C TRP A 182 -4.60 18.47 -2.08
N ARG A 183 -5.56 17.77 -1.49
CA ARG A 183 -5.37 17.04 -0.23
C ARG A 183 -5.85 15.60 -0.38
N SER A 184 -5.11 14.70 0.25
CA SER A 184 -5.60 13.35 0.53
C SER A 184 -5.45 13.09 2.01
N GLU A 185 -6.52 12.59 2.63
CA GLU A 185 -6.66 12.52 4.08
C GLU A 185 -7.30 11.20 4.50
N LEU A 186 -6.92 10.73 5.69
CA LEU A 186 -7.67 9.72 6.42
C LEU A 186 -8.43 10.39 7.55
N TRP A 187 -9.74 10.17 7.57
CA TRP A 187 -10.61 10.61 8.65
C TRP A 187 -11.08 9.40 9.43
N HIS A 188 -11.10 9.53 10.76
CA HIS A 188 -11.66 8.51 11.64
C HIS A 188 -12.98 8.99 12.24
N PHE A 189 -13.93 8.08 12.32
CA PHE A 189 -15.22 8.28 12.97
C PHE A 189 -15.43 7.19 14.01
N GLU A 190 -16.22 7.53 15.02
CA GLU A 190 -16.68 6.62 16.06
C GLU A 190 -18.17 6.80 16.32
N ARG A 191 -18.80 5.78 16.87
CA ARG A 191 -20.22 5.73 17.24
C ARG A 191 -20.32 5.37 18.73
N PRO A 192 -20.06 6.33 19.65
CA PRO A 192 -20.07 6.06 21.09
C PRO A 192 -21.48 5.67 21.61
N GLU A 193 -22.52 6.11 20.90
CA GLU A 193 -23.92 5.74 21.13
C GLU A 193 -24.59 5.45 19.76
N GLU A 194 -25.69 6.14 19.44
CA GLU A 194 -26.47 5.97 18.20
C GLU A 194 -26.00 6.90 17.07
N THR A 195 -25.00 7.77 17.30
CA THR A 195 -24.60 8.80 16.34
C THR A 195 -23.12 8.73 15.98
N TRP A 196 -22.85 8.69 14.68
CA TRP A 196 -21.50 8.84 14.15
C TRP A 196 -20.94 10.23 14.40
N VAL A 197 -19.80 10.30 15.07
CA VAL A 197 -19.03 11.51 15.30
C VAL A 197 -17.63 11.33 14.73
N LYS A 198 -17.01 12.43 14.30
CA LYS A 198 -15.61 12.40 13.88
C LYS A 198 -14.74 12.40 15.13
N VAL A 199 -13.75 11.51 15.19
CA VAL A 199 -12.79 11.42 16.30
C VAL A 199 -12.13 12.80 16.50
N GLN A 200 -12.21 13.34 17.71
CA GLN A 200 -11.75 14.70 18.02
C GLN A 200 -10.23 14.74 18.30
N ASP A 201 -9.72 13.71 18.97
CA ASP A 201 -8.30 13.61 19.36
C ASP A 201 -7.37 13.39 18.15
N GLU A 202 -7.91 12.81 17.07
CA GLU A 202 -7.25 12.65 15.79
C GLU A 202 -8.12 13.29 14.69
N LEU A 203 -8.01 14.61 14.54
CA LEU A 203 -8.82 15.34 13.56
C LEU A 203 -8.71 14.75 12.15
N PHE A 204 -7.51 14.39 11.68
CA PHE A 204 -7.29 13.67 10.42
C PHE A 204 -5.79 13.37 10.24
N VAL A 205 -5.47 12.31 9.49
CA VAL A 205 -4.12 12.09 8.96
C VAL A 205 -4.01 12.75 7.60
N VAL A 206 -3.11 13.73 7.45
CA VAL A 206 -2.78 14.33 6.15
C VAL A 206 -1.78 13.42 5.42
N LEU A 207 -2.23 12.76 4.35
CA LEU A 207 -1.34 12.00 3.47
C LEU A 207 -0.64 12.94 2.48
N TYR A 208 -1.42 13.87 1.91
CA TYR A 208 -0.94 14.86 0.97
C TYR A 208 -1.60 16.20 1.25
N ARG A 209 -0.82 17.28 1.16
CA ARG A 209 -1.30 18.66 1.07
C ARG A 209 -0.37 19.43 0.15
N GLN A 210 -0.81 19.68 -1.08
CA GLN A 210 0.03 20.29 -2.11
C GLN A 210 -0.74 21.37 -2.86
N ARG A 211 -0.07 22.51 -3.06
CA ARG A 211 -0.49 23.56 -3.99
C ARG A 211 0.25 23.34 -5.31
N MET A 212 -0.47 23.30 -6.43
CA MET A 212 0.13 23.04 -7.74
C MET A 212 -0.72 23.56 -8.89
N GLN A 213 -0.18 23.55 -10.10
CA GLN A 213 -0.94 23.79 -11.33
C GLN A 213 -1.91 22.64 -11.61
N ARG A 214 -3.11 22.95 -12.13
CA ARG A 214 -4.14 21.96 -12.50
C ARG A 214 -3.60 20.88 -13.44
N THR A 215 -2.75 21.23 -14.39
CA THR A 215 -2.10 20.30 -15.32
C THR A 215 -1.21 19.30 -14.59
N ALA A 216 -0.46 19.74 -13.57
CA ALA A 216 0.33 18.86 -12.73
C ALA A 216 -0.53 17.92 -11.89
N TYR A 217 -1.69 18.39 -11.39
CA TYR A 217 -2.65 17.52 -10.71
C TYR A 217 -3.23 16.45 -11.66
N GLN A 218 -3.63 16.84 -12.87
CA GLN A 218 -4.16 15.91 -13.89
C GLN A 218 -3.15 14.83 -14.30
N ALA A 219 -1.85 15.16 -14.27
CA ALA A 219 -0.77 14.23 -14.55
C ALA A 219 -0.41 13.31 -13.37
N LYS A 220 -0.91 13.57 -12.14
CA LYS A 220 -0.62 12.70 -10.99
C LYS A 220 -1.11 11.29 -11.25
N SER A 221 -0.38 10.31 -10.73
CA SER A 221 -0.82 8.92 -10.72
C SER A 221 -0.43 8.30 -9.39
N VAL A 222 -1.37 8.29 -8.45
CA VAL A 222 -1.21 7.74 -7.10
C VAL A 222 -2.23 6.62 -6.93
N THR A 223 -1.76 5.45 -6.53
CA THR A 223 -2.62 4.35 -6.11
C THR A 223 -2.39 4.11 -4.63
N PHE A 224 -3.43 4.34 -3.82
CA PHE A 224 -3.45 3.95 -2.42
C PHE A 224 -3.85 2.47 -2.31
N ASP A 225 -3.17 1.71 -1.46
CA ASP A 225 -3.40 0.28 -1.30
C ASP A 225 -3.46 -0.10 0.18
N ALA A 226 -4.62 -0.56 0.64
CA ALA A 226 -4.80 -0.93 2.04
C ALA A 226 -3.93 -2.13 2.46
N ALA A 227 -3.57 -3.02 1.54
CA ALA A 227 -2.73 -4.18 1.85
C ALA A 227 -1.26 -3.83 2.11
N LEU A 228 -0.85 -2.60 1.79
CA LEU A 228 0.52 -2.11 1.97
C LEU A 228 0.65 -1.16 3.17
N GLY A 229 -0.44 -0.89 3.90
CA GLY A 229 -0.44 0.02 5.03
C GLY A 229 -0.71 -0.66 6.37
N GLY A 230 -0.47 0.06 7.47
CA GLY A 230 -0.75 -0.43 8.82
C GLY A 230 0.14 -1.59 9.26
N ILE A 231 1.31 -1.76 8.64
CA ILE A 231 2.21 -2.89 8.88
C ILE A 231 2.82 -2.77 10.27
N ARG A 232 2.45 -3.70 11.16
CA ARG A 232 3.03 -3.85 12.50
C ARG A 232 4.09 -4.92 12.47
N LEU A 233 5.25 -4.60 13.02
CA LEU A 233 6.34 -5.55 13.27
C LEU A 233 6.45 -5.71 14.77
N THR A 234 6.54 -6.95 15.27
CA THR A 234 6.70 -7.23 16.70
C THR A 234 7.90 -8.14 16.91
N ARG A 235 8.20 -8.50 18.17
CA ARG A 235 9.28 -9.47 18.43
C ARG A 235 8.91 -10.87 17.95
N GLU A 236 7.63 -11.20 18.00
CA GLU A 236 7.05 -12.47 17.58
C GLU A 236 6.89 -12.53 16.05
N ALA A 237 6.66 -11.38 15.42
CA ALA A 237 6.57 -11.21 13.96
C ALA A 237 7.50 -10.08 13.48
N PRO A 238 8.84 -10.28 13.51
CA PRO A 238 9.79 -9.24 13.12
C PRO A 238 9.88 -9.09 11.60
N GLN A 239 9.40 -10.08 10.84
CA GLN A 239 9.33 -10.02 9.39
C GLN A 239 7.87 -10.00 8.92
N ARG A 240 7.55 -9.08 8.01
CA ARG A 240 6.28 -9.08 7.28
C ARG A 240 6.54 -9.31 5.80
N ASP A 241 5.96 -10.38 5.26
CA ASP A 241 5.89 -10.61 3.81
C ASP A 241 4.58 -10.06 3.25
N LEU A 242 4.68 -9.13 2.31
CA LEU A 242 3.55 -8.53 1.59
C LEU A 242 3.13 -9.36 0.37
N GLY A 243 3.82 -10.47 0.11
CA GLY A 243 3.55 -11.37 -1.00
C GLY A 243 3.70 -10.68 -2.35
N ARG A 244 2.76 -10.96 -3.26
CA ARG A 244 2.74 -10.38 -4.61
C ARG A 244 2.03 -9.03 -4.60
N VAL A 245 2.80 -7.97 -4.76
CA VAL A 245 2.31 -6.59 -4.83
C VAL A 245 1.99 -6.24 -6.28
N ARG A 246 0.72 -5.92 -6.55
CA ARG A 246 0.27 -5.48 -7.88
C ARG A 246 0.76 -4.05 -8.17
N LEU A 247 1.30 -3.84 -9.37
CA LEU A 247 1.70 -2.51 -9.86
C LEU A 247 0.57 -1.48 -9.77
N PRO A 248 0.88 -0.17 -9.64
CA PRO A 248 -0.13 0.89 -9.69
C PRO A 248 -0.80 0.95 -11.07
N LEU A 249 -2.02 1.49 -11.12
CA LEU A 249 -2.75 1.67 -12.38
C LEU A 249 -1.92 2.51 -13.36
N GLN A 250 -1.99 2.16 -14.65
CA GLN A 250 -1.26 2.88 -15.71
C GLN A 250 -1.91 4.22 -16.09
N LYS A 251 -3.13 4.49 -15.61
CA LYS A 251 -3.83 5.75 -15.89
C LYS A 251 -3.51 6.83 -14.84
N PRO A 252 -3.40 8.11 -15.25
CA PRO A 252 -3.40 9.23 -14.31
C PRO A 252 -4.66 9.25 -13.43
N GLY A 253 -4.54 9.86 -12.26
CA GLY A 253 -5.58 9.98 -11.25
C GLY A 253 -5.12 9.53 -9.86
N ILE A 254 -6.01 9.77 -8.89
CA ILE A 254 -5.89 9.30 -7.51
C ILE A 254 -6.83 8.10 -7.36
N HIS A 255 -6.23 6.93 -7.19
CA HIS A 255 -6.90 5.64 -7.17
C HIS A 255 -6.78 4.99 -5.80
N PHE A 256 -7.69 4.06 -5.51
CA PHE A 256 -7.66 3.26 -4.30
C PHE A 256 -7.85 1.78 -4.65
N ARG A 257 -7.13 0.91 -3.95
CA ARG A 257 -7.25 -0.53 -3.98
C ARG A 257 -7.52 -1.02 -2.56
N SER A 258 -8.65 -1.70 -2.37
CA SER A 258 -8.94 -2.40 -1.13
C SER A 258 -8.04 -3.62 -0.96
N ALA A 259 -7.73 -3.96 0.29
CA ALA A 259 -7.21 -5.29 0.59
C ALA A 259 -8.25 -6.34 0.17
N PRO A 260 -7.85 -7.56 -0.23
CA PRO A 260 -8.80 -8.65 -0.34
C PRO A 260 -9.53 -8.79 1.00
N GLN A 261 -10.86 -8.62 1.00
CA GLN A 261 -11.65 -8.95 2.18
C GLN A 261 -11.40 -10.44 2.49
N PRO A 262 -11.20 -10.83 3.76
CA PRO A 262 -11.32 -12.25 4.10
C PRO A 262 -12.71 -12.71 3.63
N ALA A 263 -12.76 -13.83 2.91
CA ALA A 263 -14.02 -14.37 2.43
C ALA A 263 -14.99 -14.51 3.61
N PRO A 264 -16.27 -14.13 3.45
CA PRO A 264 -17.25 -14.38 4.50
C PRO A 264 -17.24 -15.87 4.83
N LEU A 265 -17.19 -16.18 6.14
CA LEU A 265 -17.31 -17.55 6.63
C LEU A 265 -18.58 -18.14 6.02
N ARG A 266 -18.43 -19.17 5.18
CA ARG A 266 -19.57 -19.89 4.63
C ARG A 266 -20.34 -20.48 5.80
N THR A 267 -21.46 -19.89 6.15
CA THR A 267 -22.46 -20.54 7.00
C THR A 267 -22.90 -21.79 6.27
N SER A 268 -22.51 -22.96 6.80
CA SER A 268 -23.05 -24.24 6.39
C SER A 268 -24.57 -24.17 6.57
N SER A 269 -25.31 -24.09 5.47
CA SER A 269 -26.75 -24.29 5.47
C SER A 269 -27.00 -25.71 5.94
N VAL A 270 -27.52 -25.84 7.16
CA VAL A 270 -28.12 -27.08 7.64
C VAL A 270 -29.36 -27.31 6.78
N SER A 271 -29.30 -28.33 5.93
CA SER A 271 -30.48 -28.89 5.28
C SER A 271 -31.30 -29.55 6.40
N THR A 272 -32.48 -28.99 6.65
CA THR A 272 -33.58 -29.71 7.27
C THR A 272 -34.48 -30.16 6.14
N ASP A 273 -34.27 -31.39 5.69
CA ASP A 273 -35.28 -32.14 4.94
C ASP A 273 -36.33 -32.63 5.95
N ASN A 274 -37.58 -32.29 5.71
CA ASN A 274 -38.78 -32.91 6.27
C ASN A 274 -39.69 -33.31 5.11
#